data_AF-A0A9N9HZY5-F1
#
_entry.id   AF-A0A9N9HZY5-F1
#
_cell.length_a   1.000
_cell.length_b   1.000
_cell.length_c   1.000
_cell.angle_alpha   90.00
_cell.angle_beta   90.00
_cell.angle_gamma   90.00
#
_symmetry.space_group_name_H-M   'P 1'
#
loop_
_entity.id
_entity.type
_entity.pdbx_description
1 polymer ?
#
loop_
_entity_poly.entity_id
_entity_poly.type
_entity_poly.pdbx_seq_one_letter_code
_entity_poly.pdbx_strand_id
1 'polypeptide(L)'
;MAAKTTESAATIAALHLKQPERAAEMYKKASDLYLANMSPDRAGEMLEKEPVNVDNAIELYMAACSLFEYEDRGRHAFVQSEESAIASALLDAFEQGDQDLLTQTVRKQTVIFLDNEIAKLARGLQVPGAISQLPTAQSNTSNNEDNYIIPYHVDEQRPLPPEPTEASTSTFAPNQTEIEDEDDIC
;
A
#
# COMPACT_ATOMS: atom_id res chain seq x y z
N MET A 1 30.36 8.12 -10.05
CA MET A 1 31.58 7.27 -10.03
C MET A 1 31.81 6.55 -8.70
N ALA A 2 31.34 7.09 -7.56
CA ALA A 2 31.50 6.47 -6.25
C ALA A 2 30.91 5.04 -6.14
N ALA A 3 29.71 4.78 -6.68
CA ALA A 3 29.06 3.46 -6.61
C ALA A 3 29.87 2.33 -7.27
N LYS A 4 30.45 2.62 -8.45
CA LYS A 4 31.30 1.65 -9.17
C LYS A 4 32.62 1.38 -8.44
N THR A 5 33.19 2.38 -7.78
CA THR A 5 34.42 2.20 -6.99
C THR A 5 34.17 1.42 -5.71
N THR A 6 33.01 1.58 -5.08
CA THR A 6 32.63 0.77 -3.91
C THR A 6 32.34 -0.67 -4.30
N GLU A 7 31.70 -0.90 -5.47
CA GLU A 7 31.51 -2.24 -6.05
C GLU A 7 32.83 -2.94 -6.33
N SER A 8 33.81 -2.25 -6.97
CA SER A 8 35.11 -2.85 -7.22
C SER A 8 35.88 -3.13 -5.92
N ALA A 9 35.78 -2.26 -4.92
CA ALA A 9 36.35 -2.51 -3.60
C ALA A 9 35.70 -3.73 -2.90
N ALA A 10 34.37 -3.87 -3.01
CA ALA A 10 33.62 -5.00 -2.48
C ALA A 10 34.08 -6.33 -3.11
N THR A 11 34.20 -6.38 -4.44
CA THR A 11 34.68 -7.58 -5.15
C THR A 11 36.12 -7.96 -4.77
N ILE A 12 37.02 -6.99 -4.58
CA ILE A 12 38.39 -7.24 -4.12
C ILE A 12 38.39 -7.78 -2.69
N ALA A 13 37.56 -7.23 -1.80
CA ALA A 13 37.46 -7.71 -0.42
C ALA A 13 36.90 -9.14 -0.33
N ALA A 14 35.87 -9.44 -1.13
CA ALA A 14 35.25 -10.76 -1.19
C ALA A 14 36.22 -11.82 -1.75
N LEU A 15 36.85 -11.55 -2.90
CA LEU A 15 37.63 -12.55 -3.64
C LEU A 15 39.10 -12.61 -3.25
N HIS A 16 39.76 -11.46 -3.10
CA HIS A 16 41.21 -11.41 -2.91
C HIS A 16 41.61 -11.33 -1.44
N LEU A 17 40.82 -10.66 -0.61
CA LEU A 17 41.13 -10.49 0.81
C LEU A 17 40.47 -11.55 1.71
N LYS A 18 39.58 -12.39 1.16
CA LYS A 18 38.80 -13.40 1.91
C LYS A 18 38.09 -12.82 3.14
N GLN A 19 37.62 -11.58 3.04
CA GLN A 19 36.89 -10.88 4.09
C GLN A 19 35.43 -10.70 3.65
N PRO A 20 34.60 -11.77 3.73
CA PRO A 20 33.23 -11.71 3.25
C PRO A 20 32.38 -10.71 4.04
N GLU A 21 32.58 -10.60 5.35
CA GLU A 21 31.85 -9.67 6.21
C GLU A 21 32.08 -8.20 5.80
N ARG A 22 33.34 -7.84 5.55
CA ARG A 22 33.69 -6.49 5.06
C ARG A 22 33.21 -6.24 3.64
N ALA A 23 33.10 -7.29 2.82
CA ALA A 23 32.51 -7.19 1.49
C ALA A 23 30.99 -6.95 1.56
N ALA A 24 30.27 -7.57 2.49
CA ALA A 24 28.84 -7.36 2.71
C ALA A 24 28.52 -5.89 2.96
N GLU A 25 29.26 -5.26 3.89
CA GLU A 25 29.09 -3.84 4.20
C GLU A 25 29.35 -2.96 2.98
N MET A 26 30.37 -3.28 2.17
CA MET A 26 30.67 -2.53 0.95
C MET A 26 29.64 -2.76 -0.17
N TYR A 27 29.06 -3.95 -0.30
CA TYR A 27 27.97 -4.23 -1.25
C TYR A 27 26.68 -3.50 -0.86
N LYS A 28 26.33 -3.49 0.42
CA LYS A 28 25.20 -2.71 0.95
C LYS A 28 25.38 -1.21 0.68
N LYS A 29 26.57 -0.68 0.96
CA LYS A 29 26.91 0.72 0.67
C LYS A 29 26.89 1.04 -0.82
N ALA A 30 27.33 0.12 -1.68
CA ALA A 30 27.23 0.28 -3.13
C ALA A 30 25.76 0.29 -3.59
N SER A 31 24.91 -0.55 -3.01
CA SER A 31 23.46 -0.59 -3.25
C SER A 31 22.80 0.76 -2.92
N ASP A 32 23.06 1.31 -1.73
CA ASP A 32 22.52 2.62 -1.32
C ASP A 32 22.94 3.75 -2.27
N LEU A 33 24.20 3.71 -2.73
CA LEU A 33 24.71 4.66 -3.72
C LEU A 33 24.06 4.47 -5.11
N TYR A 34 23.67 3.26 -5.48
CA TYR A 34 22.93 3.02 -6.73
C TYR A 34 21.47 3.44 -6.63
N LEU A 35 20.81 3.25 -5.49
CA LEU A 35 19.48 3.80 -5.21
C LEU A 35 19.47 5.33 -5.26
N ALA A 36 20.45 5.97 -4.62
CA ALA A 36 20.61 7.43 -4.64
C ALA A 36 20.90 7.97 -6.05
N ASN A 37 21.50 7.16 -6.92
CA ASN A 37 21.78 7.51 -8.32
C ASN A 37 20.70 7.03 -9.31
N MET A 38 19.50 6.69 -8.83
CA MET A 38 18.35 6.24 -9.65
C MET A 38 18.64 5.00 -10.53
N SER A 39 19.45 4.07 -10.03
CA SER A 39 19.73 2.78 -10.70
C SER A 39 19.34 1.60 -9.80
N PRO A 40 18.04 1.31 -9.65
CA PRO A 40 17.56 0.24 -8.77
C PRO A 40 17.99 -1.16 -9.22
N ASP A 41 18.11 -1.38 -10.54
CA ASP A 41 18.54 -2.68 -11.09
C ASP A 41 19.96 -3.06 -10.63
N ARG A 42 20.87 -2.07 -10.63
CA ARG A 42 22.25 -2.27 -10.14
C ARG A 42 22.31 -2.40 -8.63
N ALA A 43 21.42 -1.73 -7.90
CA ALA A 43 21.30 -1.88 -6.45
C ALA A 43 20.90 -3.31 -6.08
N GLY A 44 19.92 -3.89 -6.77
CA GLY A 44 19.51 -5.28 -6.60
C GLY A 44 20.64 -6.27 -6.86
N GLU A 45 21.41 -6.08 -7.94
CA GLU A 45 22.58 -6.92 -8.25
C GLU A 45 23.67 -6.86 -7.16
N MET A 46 23.82 -5.73 -6.46
CA MET A 46 24.78 -5.61 -5.35
C MET A 46 24.28 -6.31 -4.08
N LEU A 47 22.97 -6.25 -3.80
CA LEU A 47 22.37 -6.95 -2.66
C LEU A 47 22.38 -8.48 -2.85
N GLU A 48 22.23 -8.98 -4.08
CA GLU A 48 22.36 -10.41 -4.38
C GLU A 48 23.78 -10.93 -4.12
N LYS A 49 24.79 -10.07 -4.31
CA LYS A 49 26.20 -10.37 -4.06
C LYS A 49 26.58 -10.25 -2.58
N GLU A 50 25.68 -9.78 -1.72
CA GLU A 50 25.90 -9.75 -0.28
C GLU A 50 26.05 -11.19 0.25
N PRO A 51 27.17 -11.55 0.88
CA PRO A 51 27.34 -12.87 1.44
C PRO A 51 26.34 -13.06 2.58
N VAL A 52 25.34 -13.90 2.34
CA VAL A 52 24.30 -14.22 3.31
C VAL A 52 24.94 -15.00 4.47
N ASN A 53 25.13 -14.33 5.60
CA ASN A 53 25.49 -14.98 6.85
C ASN A 53 24.27 -15.78 7.35
N VAL A 54 24.47 -17.05 7.71
CA VAL A 54 23.43 -17.92 8.30
C VAL A 54 22.83 -17.28 9.55
N ASP A 55 23.63 -16.55 10.33
CA ASP A 55 23.18 -15.83 11.52
C ASP A 55 22.18 -14.71 11.16
N ASN A 56 22.40 -14.02 10.04
CA ASN A 56 21.51 -12.97 9.52
C ASN A 56 20.33 -13.53 8.73
N ALA A 57 20.40 -14.77 8.24
CA ALA A 57 19.34 -15.40 7.46
C ALA A 57 18.06 -15.56 8.29
N ILE A 58 18.19 -15.85 9.60
CA ILE A 58 17.05 -15.94 10.53
C ILE A 58 16.41 -14.57 10.69
N GLU A 59 17.20 -13.51 10.88
CA GLU A 59 16.69 -12.14 10.99
C GLU A 59 16.00 -11.67 9.70
N LEU A 60 16.60 -11.93 8.54
CA LEU A 60 16.00 -11.64 7.23
C LEU A 60 14.70 -12.41 7.00
N TYR A 61 14.65 -13.68 7.40
CA TYR A 61 13.44 -14.49 7.32
C TYR A 61 12.34 -13.95 8.26
N MET A 62 12.66 -13.63 9.51
CA MET A 62 11.71 -13.03 10.46
C MET A 62 11.24 -11.65 9.98
N ALA A 63 12.13 -10.82 9.43
CA ALA A 63 11.77 -9.54 8.85
C ALA A 63 10.81 -9.72 7.67
N ALA A 64 11.09 -10.67 6.77
CA ALA A 64 10.21 -11.02 5.66
C ALA A 64 8.84 -11.52 6.14
N CYS A 65 8.79 -12.40 7.15
CA CYS A 65 7.54 -12.85 7.76
C CYS A 65 6.76 -11.67 8.36
N SER A 66 7.42 -10.75 9.06
CA SER A 66 6.75 -9.58 9.64
C SER A 66 6.21 -8.61 8.58
N LEU A 67 6.92 -8.43 7.47
CA LEU A 67 6.46 -7.63 6.33
C LEU A 67 5.25 -8.29 5.66
N PHE A 68 5.29 -9.61 5.46
CA PHE A 68 4.15 -10.36 4.93
C PHE A 68 2.90 -10.24 5.82
N GLU A 69 3.06 -10.43 7.13
CA GLU A 69 1.97 -10.23 8.08
C GLU A 69 1.45 -8.80 8.07
N TYR A 70 2.32 -7.80 7.89
CA TYR A 70 1.93 -6.40 7.82
C TYR A 70 1.12 -6.08 6.56
N GLU A 71 1.55 -6.59 5.40
CA GLU A 71 0.82 -6.43 4.13
C GLU A 71 -0.55 -7.14 4.15
N ASP A 72 -0.64 -8.31 4.79
CA ASP A 72 -1.89 -9.06 4.88
C ASP A 72 -2.84 -8.57 5.99
N ARG A 73 -2.37 -7.79 6.97
CA ARG A 73 -3.25 -7.18 7.99
C ARG A 73 -4.37 -6.35 7.37
N GLY A 74 -4.10 -5.63 6.28
CA GLY A 74 -5.12 -4.88 5.56
C GLY A 74 -6.18 -5.79 4.90
N ARG A 75 -5.78 -6.94 4.36
CA ARG A 75 -6.70 -7.93 3.78
C ARG A 75 -7.50 -8.65 4.86
N HIS A 76 -6.86 -9.07 5.95
CA HIS A 76 -7.51 -9.75 7.06
C HIS A 76 -8.56 -8.87 7.75
N ALA A 77 -8.30 -7.56 7.85
CA ALA A 77 -9.25 -6.62 8.42
C ALA A 77 -10.57 -6.57 7.64
N PHE A 78 -10.52 -6.55 6.30
CA PHE A 78 -11.74 -6.60 5.49
C PHE A 78 -12.44 -7.96 5.60
N VAL A 79 -11.71 -9.07 5.50
CA VAL A 79 -12.32 -10.41 5.54
C VAL A 79 -13.10 -10.63 6.85
N GLN A 80 -12.63 -10.09 7.96
CA GLN A 80 -13.28 -10.18 9.28
C GLN A 80 -14.33 -9.09 9.53
N SER A 81 -14.54 -8.16 8.60
CA SER A 81 -15.45 -7.04 8.77
C SER A 81 -16.91 -7.43 8.49
N GLU A 82 -17.83 -6.60 8.96
CA GLU A 82 -19.26 -6.79 8.70
C GLU A 82 -19.58 -6.64 7.20
N GLU A 83 -18.88 -5.75 6.50
CA GLU A 83 -19.02 -5.54 5.05
C GLU A 83 -18.73 -6.83 4.26
N SER A 84 -17.67 -7.56 4.63
CA SER A 84 -17.33 -8.85 4.00
C SER A 84 -18.42 -9.90 4.24
N ALA A 85 -18.94 -9.99 5.47
CA ALA A 85 -20.03 -10.91 5.79
C ALA A 85 -21.33 -10.57 5.04
N ILE A 86 -21.63 -9.28 4.87
CA ILE A 86 -22.78 -8.81 4.09
C ILE A 86 -22.60 -9.10 2.61
N ALA A 87 -21.43 -8.78 2.05
CA ALA A 87 -21.13 -9.03 0.65
C ALA A 87 -21.24 -10.53 0.32
N SER A 88 -20.70 -11.40 1.18
CA SER A 88 -20.82 -12.85 1.02
C SER A 88 -22.28 -13.31 1.08
N ALA A 89 -23.06 -12.84 2.06
CA ALA A 89 -24.48 -13.19 2.17
C ALA A 89 -25.32 -12.71 0.96
N LEU A 90 -24.96 -11.57 0.35
CA LEU A 90 -25.58 -11.12 -0.90
C LEU A 90 -25.26 -12.09 -2.04
N LEU A 91 -23.99 -12.47 -2.21
CA LEU A 91 -23.59 -13.43 -3.25
C LEU A 91 -24.30 -14.78 -3.08
N ASP A 92 -24.33 -15.30 -1.85
CA ASP A 92 -25.01 -16.56 -1.51
C ASP A 92 -26.51 -16.52 -1.85
N ALA A 93 -27.18 -15.40 -1.55
CA ALA A 93 -28.59 -15.22 -1.88
C ALA A 93 -28.84 -15.27 -3.40
N PHE A 94 -27.96 -14.66 -4.19
CA PHE A 94 -28.04 -14.68 -5.65
C PHE A 94 -27.73 -16.06 -6.24
N GLU A 95 -26.74 -16.78 -5.70
CA GLU A 95 -26.39 -18.12 -6.15
C GLU A 95 -27.50 -19.13 -5.84
N GLN A 96 -28.14 -19.01 -4.68
CA GLN A 96 -29.19 -19.93 -4.21
C GLN A 96 -30.59 -19.55 -4.70
N GLY A 97 -30.77 -18.34 -5.25
CA GLY A 97 -32.10 -17.83 -5.60
C GLY A 97 -32.97 -17.53 -4.37
N ASP A 98 -32.36 -17.21 -3.23
CA ASP A 98 -33.06 -16.95 -1.97
C ASP A 98 -33.40 -15.46 -1.82
N GLN A 99 -34.65 -15.11 -2.15
CA GLN A 99 -35.15 -13.73 -2.06
C GLN A 99 -35.28 -13.23 -0.61
N ASP A 100 -35.52 -14.13 0.34
CA ASP A 100 -35.68 -13.77 1.76
C ASP A 100 -34.33 -13.39 2.37
N LEU A 101 -33.29 -14.19 2.09
CA LEU A 101 -31.92 -13.89 2.48
C LEU A 101 -31.43 -12.57 1.87
N LEU A 102 -31.72 -12.32 0.58
CA LEU A 102 -31.40 -11.06 -0.08
C LEU A 102 -32.08 -9.88 0.63
N THR A 103 -33.39 -9.98 0.87
CA THR A 103 -34.20 -8.92 1.50
C THR A 103 -33.75 -8.63 2.92
N GLN A 104 -33.38 -9.66 3.69
CA GLN A 104 -32.83 -9.51 5.03
C GLN A 104 -31.46 -8.82 5.00
N THR A 105 -30.61 -9.19 4.05
CA THR A 105 -29.23 -8.70 3.96
C THR A 105 -29.17 -7.22 3.56
N VAL A 106 -30.00 -6.78 2.61
CA VAL A 106 -30.05 -5.35 2.18
C VAL A 106 -30.68 -4.43 3.23
N ARG A 107 -31.33 -5.00 4.26
CA ARG A 107 -31.88 -4.27 5.41
C ARG A 107 -30.88 -4.10 6.56
N LYS A 108 -29.67 -4.64 6.44
CA LYS A 108 -28.62 -4.42 7.44
C LYS A 108 -28.18 -2.96 7.46
N GLN A 109 -27.82 -2.47 8.64
CA GLN A 109 -27.50 -1.06 8.89
C GLN A 109 -26.38 -0.55 7.97
N THR A 110 -25.35 -1.37 7.74
CA THR A 110 -24.24 -1.09 6.83
C THR A 110 -24.69 -0.80 5.40
N VAL A 111 -25.76 -1.44 4.93
CA VAL A 111 -26.33 -1.20 3.59
C VAL A 111 -27.30 -0.01 3.59
N ILE A 112 -28.07 0.17 4.66
CA ILE A 112 -29.04 1.28 4.80
C ILE A 112 -28.34 2.64 4.87
N PHE A 113 -27.15 2.68 5.47
CA PHE A 113 -26.35 3.90 5.62
C PHE A 113 -25.48 4.24 4.40
N LEU A 114 -25.51 3.42 3.35
CA LEU A 114 -24.97 3.82 2.06
C LEU A 114 -25.77 5.01 1.51
N ASP A 115 -25.19 5.71 0.54
CA ASP A 115 -25.85 6.84 -0.10
C ASP A 115 -27.26 6.47 -0.57
N ASN A 116 -28.18 7.43 -0.50
CA ASN A 116 -29.61 7.19 -0.73
C ASN A 116 -29.89 6.44 -2.05
N GLU A 117 -29.15 6.77 -3.11
CA GLU A 117 -29.29 6.10 -4.41
C GLU A 117 -28.82 4.64 -4.36
N ILE A 118 -27.74 4.34 -3.64
CA ILE A 118 -27.24 2.98 -3.44
C ILE A 118 -28.21 2.18 -2.58
N ALA A 119 -28.70 2.76 -1.49
CA ALA A 119 -29.68 2.12 -0.60
C ALA A 119 -31.02 1.85 -1.30
N LYS A 120 -31.44 2.70 -2.26
CA LYS A 120 -32.63 2.45 -3.09
C LYS A 120 -32.40 1.31 -4.06
N LEU A 121 -31.26 1.30 -4.76
CA LEU A 121 -30.91 0.22 -5.69
C LEU A 121 -30.82 -1.13 -4.97
N ALA A 122 -30.17 -1.18 -3.80
CA ALA A 122 -30.05 -2.39 -3.00
C ALA A 122 -31.42 -2.98 -2.62
N ARG A 123 -32.40 -2.13 -2.25
CA ARG A 123 -33.77 -2.59 -1.94
C ARG A 123 -34.56 -3.05 -3.16
N GLY A 124 -34.18 -2.64 -4.36
CA GLY A 124 -34.80 -3.05 -5.62
C GLY A 124 -34.23 -4.34 -6.21
N LEU A 125 -33.18 -4.91 -5.60
CA LEU A 125 -32.56 -6.15 -6.08
C LEU A 125 -33.52 -7.34 -5.95
N GLN A 126 -33.51 -8.20 -6.96
CA GLN A 126 -34.24 -9.45 -6.99
C GLN A 126 -33.33 -10.57 -7.47
N VAL A 127 -33.46 -11.74 -6.86
CA VAL A 127 -32.70 -12.93 -7.27
C VAL A 127 -33.28 -13.53 -8.56
N PRO A 128 -32.45 -14.14 -9.41
CA PRO A 128 -32.92 -14.83 -10.61
C PRO A 128 -33.96 -15.91 -10.26
N GLY A 129 -35.15 -15.82 -10.87
CA GLY A 129 -36.26 -16.75 -10.59
C GLY A 129 -37.29 -16.25 -9.57
N ALA A 130 -37.06 -15.11 -8.92
CA ALA A 130 -38.10 -14.44 -8.14
C ALA A 130 -39.20 -13.92 -9.08
N ILE A 131 -40.38 -14.55 -9.01
CA ILE A 131 -41.54 -14.14 -9.81
C ILE A 131 -42.03 -12.79 -9.25
N SER A 132 -41.77 -11.71 -9.97
CA SER A 132 -42.29 -10.38 -9.64
C SER A 132 -43.83 -10.36 -9.74
N GLN A 133 -44.52 -10.18 -8.61
CA GLN A 133 -45.77 -9.41 -8.61
C GLN A 133 -45.38 -7.93 -8.48
N LEU A 134 -45.22 -7.27 -9.63
CA LEU A 134 -45.07 -5.82 -9.69
C LEU A 134 -46.45 -5.16 -9.52
N PRO A 135 -46.61 -4.10 -8.72
CA PRO A 135 -47.61 -3.08 -9.01
C PRO A 135 -47.20 -2.39 -10.32
N THR A 136 -48.04 -2.48 -11.34
CA THR A 136 -47.85 -1.82 -12.64
C THR A 136 -47.62 -0.31 -12.49
N ALA A 137 -46.40 0.14 -12.83
CA ALA A 137 -46.13 1.50 -13.26
C ALA A 137 -45.47 1.43 -14.64
N GLN A 138 -45.95 2.29 -15.54
CA GLN A 138 -45.86 2.17 -16.98
C GLN A 138 -44.44 2.16 -17.55
N SER A 139 -44.30 1.34 -18.58
CA SER A 139 -43.18 1.19 -19.51
C SER A 139 -42.70 2.49 -20.13
N ASN A 140 -41.39 2.58 -20.38
CA ASN A 140 -40.88 3.04 -21.67
C ASN A 140 -39.63 2.23 -22.03
N THR A 141 -39.85 1.19 -22.82
CA THR A 141 -38.83 0.49 -23.60
C THR A 141 -38.45 1.35 -24.80
N SER A 142 -37.21 1.84 -24.80
CA SER A 142 -36.49 2.13 -26.04
C SER A 142 -35.32 1.15 -26.12
N ASN A 143 -35.40 0.28 -27.12
CA ASN A 143 -34.33 -0.61 -27.54
C ASN A 143 -33.05 0.21 -27.78
N ASN A 144 -31.92 -0.27 -27.25
CA ASN A 144 -30.61 -0.09 -27.88
C ASN A 144 -29.68 -1.19 -27.37
N GLU A 145 -29.49 -2.19 -28.21
CA GLU A 145 -28.34 -3.07 -28.18
C GLU A 145 -27.11 -2.22 -28.57
N ASP A 146 -26.41 -1.64 -27.59
CA ASP A 146 -25.10 -1.03 -27.84
C ASP A 146 -24.19 -1.24 -26.63
N ASN A 147 -23.35 -2.28 -26.75
CA ASN A 147 -21.93 -2.27 -26.42
C ASN A 147 -21.47 -1.31 -25.29
N TYR A 148 -21.45 -1.79 -24.04
CA TYR A 148 -20.75 -1.10 -22.95
C TYR A 148 -19.23 -1.33 -23.09
N ILE A 149 -18.59 -0.57 -23.99
CA ILE A 149 -17.18 -0.20 -23.83
C ILE A 149 -17.18 0.88 -22.74
N ILE A 150 -16.55 0.61 -21.60
CA ILE A 150 -16.26 1.62 -20.59
C ILE A 150 -15.13 2.49 -21.15
N PRO A 151 -15.35 3.76 -21.52
CA PRO A 151 -14.24 4.59 -21.92
C PRO A 151 -13.64 5.15 -20.62
N TYR A 152 -12.47 4.66 -20.23
CA TYR A 152 -11.64 5.31 -19.22
C TYR A 152 -11.32 6.72 -19.71
N HIS A 153 -12.08 7.71 -19.25
CA HIS A 153 -11.74 9.11 -19.40
C HIS A 153 -10.79 9.43 -18.25
N VAL A 154 -9.50 9.53 -18.58
CA VAL A 154 -8.51 10.11 -17.67
C VAL A 154 -8.81 11.60 -17.61
N ASP A 155 -9.46 12.05 -16.54
CA ASP A 155 -9.58 13.48 -16.24
C ASP A 155 -8.18 14.02 -15.87
N GLU A 156 -7.44 14.47 -16.89
CA GLU A 156 -6.10 15.04 -16.78
C GLU A 156 -6.14 16.50 -16.31
N GLN A 157 -6.87 16.78 -15.22
CA GLN A 157 -7.01 18.14 -14.69
C GLN A 157 -7.48 18.22 -13.23
N ARG A 158 -7.15 17.24 -12.39
CA ARG A 158 -7.21 17.49 -10.94
C ARG A 158 -5.98 18.31 -10.54
N PRO A 159 -6.12 19.55 -10.02
CA PRO A 159 -4.98 20.34 -9.58
C PRO A 159 -4.26 19.57 -8.46
N LEU A 160 -2.94 19.45 -8.57
CA LEU A 160 -2.10 18.89 -7.53
C LEU A 160 -2.28 19.70 -6.23
N PRO A 161 -2.31 19.07 -5.05
CA PRO A 161 -2.23 19.80 -3.79
C PRO A 161 -0.93 20.62 -3.76
N PRO A 162 -0.94 21.83 -3.17
CA PRO A 162 0.26 22.66 -3.11
C PRO A 162 1.38 21.95 -2.35
N GLU A 163 2.56 21.95 -2.97
CA GLU A 163 3.83 21.48 -2.42
C GLU A 163 4.14 22.22 -1.10
N PRO A 164 4.66 21.54 -0.05
CA PRO A 164 5.04 22.21 1.18
C PRO A 164 6.20 23.17 0.88
N THR A 165 5.90 24.47 0.94
CA THR A 165 6.88 25.54 0.79
C THR A 165 7.96 25.42 1.86
N GLU A 166 9.21 25.40 1.40
CA GLU A 166 10.41 25.46 2.22
C GLU A 166 10.30 26.60 3.24
N ALA A 167 10.27 26.23 4.52
CA ALA A 167 10.31 27.19 5.61
C ALA A 167 11.71 27.81 5.69
N SER A 168 11.73 29.10 5.40
CA SER A 168 12.82 30.06 5.53
C SER A 168 13.80 29.79 6.66
N THR A 169 15.07 29.88 6.30
CA THR A 169 16.22 30.18 7.16
C THR A 169 15.87 31.22 8.23
N SER A 170 15.88 30.80 9.50
CA SER A 170 15.92 31.68 10.66
C SER A 170 17.37 31.81 11.12
N THR A 171 17.94 32.98 10.86
CA THR A 171 19.25 33.43 11.32
C THR A 171 19.28 33.46 12.85
N PHE A 172 20.05 32.58 13.48
CA PHE A 172 20.41 32.69 14.90
C PHE A 172 21.76 33.40 15.02
N ALA A 173 21.71 34.70 15.33
CA ALA A 173 22.90 35.47 15.71
C ALA A 173 23.27 35.18 17.18
N PRO A 174 24.56 35.28 17.55
CA PRO A 174 25.05 34.87 18.86
C PRO A 174 24.75 35.96 19.89
N ASN A 175 24.25 35.57 21.07
CA ASN A 175 24.21 36.47 22.22
C ASN A 175 25.32 36.09 23.20
N GLN A 176 26.30 36.99 23.29
CA GLN A 176 27.36 36.97 24.30
C GLN A 176 26.79 37.53 25.61
N THR A 177 27.00 36.81 26.70
CA THR A 177 27.14 37.34 28.05
C THR A 177 28.10 36.41 28.81
N GLU A 178 29.39 36.75 28.80
CA GLU A 178 30.16 37.20 29.99
C GLU A 178 29.41 37.11 31.34
N ILE A 179 29.88 36.66 32.50
CA ILE A 179 31.16 36.38 33.22
C ILE A 179 30.71 35.40 34.36
N GLU A 180 31.46 34.42 34.86
CA GLU A 180 32.36 34.54 36.02
C GLU A 180 33.07 33.20 36.27
N ASP A 181 34.38 33.34 36.49
CA ASP A 181 35.31 32.38 37.05
C ASP A 181 34.78 31.71 38.32
N GLU A 182 35.11 30.44 38.54
CA GLU A 182 35.71 30.01 39.81
C GLU A 182 36.53 28.73 39.58
N ASP A 183 37.82 28.90 39.80
CA ASP A 183 38.84 27.89 40.02
C ASP A 183 38.53 27.02 41.26
N ASP A 184 39.22 25.87 41.31
CA ASP A 184 39.51 25.05 42.49
C ASP A 184 38.35 24.26 43.14
N ILE A 185 38.50 22.93 43.14
CA ILE A 185 38.87 22.16 44.35
C ILE A 185 38.97 20.65 44.01
N CYS A 186 40.19 20.14 44.22
CA CYS A 186 40.63 18.77 44.56
C CYS A 186 40.36 17.59 43.61
#